data_AF-A0A257CUA8-F1
#
_entry.id   AF-A0A257CUA8-F1
#
_cell.length_a   1.000
_cell.length_b   1.000
_cell.length_c   1.000
_cell.angle_alpha   90.00
_cell.angle_beta   90.00
_cell.angle_gamma   90.00
#
_symmetry.space_group_name_H-M   'P 1'
#
loop_
_entity.id
_entity.type
_entity.pdbx_description
1 polymer ?
#
loop_
_entity_poly.entity_id
_entity_poly.type
_entity_poly.pdbx_seq_one_letter_code
_entity_poly.pdbx_strand_id
1 'polypeptide(L)'
;MATAKADNKDAVYEWEGKDRNGKQVRGEIRAAGENQVKASLRRQGVTPTKIKKRRMRSGKSIKPKDLAIFTRQLATMMKAGVPLLQAFDIVGRGNPNPSVTKLLNDIRTDVETGTSLSVAFRKFPIYFDALYCNLVEAGESAGILDQLLDRLAVYMEKTEAIKSKIKSALMYPITVLIVAFVVVAVIMIFVIPSFKQVFTSFGGELPMPTLVVIAMSEFFIKFWYLIFGGIGGGVYFFLESWKRNEKMQRVMDRVMLKLPIFGILVEKSCIARWTRTLSTMFAAGVPLVEALDSVGGASGNAVFTDATLKIQQEVSTGTALTAAMTNANLFPSMVLQMCAIGEESGSIDHMLGKAADFYEAEVDDMVAGISSLMEPIIIVILGTIIGGIVVAMYLPIFKLGQVV
;
A
#
# COMPACT_ATOMS: atom_id res chain seq x y z
N MET A 1 17.06 10.69 -44.21
CA MET A 1 15.71 11.16 -43.86
C MET A 1 15.01 10.07 -43.07
N ALA A 2 14.94 10.19 -41.75
CA ALA A 2 14.25 9.24 -40.89
C ALA A 2 12.76 9.61 -40.81
N THR A 3 11.89 8.70 -41.23
CA THR A 3 10.43 8.84 -41.13
C THR A 3 10.00 8.58 -39.70
N ALA A 4 9.48 9.61 -39.03
CA ALA A 4 8.88 9.51 -37.72
C ALA A 4 7.60 8.64 -37.80
N LYS A 5 7.63 7.48 -37.14
CA LYS A 5 6.48 6.59 -36.96
C LYS A 5 5.56 7.23 -35.92
N ALA A 6 4.50 7.89 -36.36
CA ALA A 6 3.50 8.49 -35.46
C ALA A 6 2.70 7.38 -34.78
N ASP A 7 2.82 7.31 -33.45
CA ASP A 7 2.06 6.46 -32.55
C ASP A 7 0.58 6.88 -32.57
N ASN A 8 -0.19 6.30 -33.49
CA ASN A 8 -1.60 6.62 -33.71
C ASN A 8 -2.47 5.93 -32.64
N LYS A 9 -2.46 6.48 -31.42
CA LYS A 9 -3.34 6.02 -30.34
C LYS A 9 -4.78 6.46 -30.63
N ASP A 10 -5.62 5.49 -30.99
CA ASP A 10 -7.06 5.68 -31.13
C ASP A 10 -7.64 6.31 -29.86
N ALA A 11 -8.19 7.52 -29.99
CA ALA A 11 -8.84 8.24 -28.92
C ALA A 11 -10.35 8.22 -29.12
N VAL A 12 -11.11 8.20 -28.03
CA VAL A 12 -12.57 8.32 -28.07
C VAL A 12 -12.93 9.81 -28.21
N TYR A 13 -13.72 10.14 -29.22
CA TYR A 13 -14.28 11.47 -29.42
C TYR A 13 -15.78 11.45 -29.18
N GLU A 14 -16.25 12.36 -28.33
CA GLU A 14 -17.67 12.68 -28.19
C GLU A 14 -18.02 13.70 -29.27
N TRP A 15 -19.09 13.43 -30.02
CA TRP A 15 -19.52 14.31 -31.11
C TRP A 15 -21.02 14.59 -31.05
N GLU A 16 -21.38 15.80 -31.47
CA GLU A 16 -22.77 16.24 -31.66
C GLU A 16 -22.88 16.78 -33.08
N GLY A 17 -23.84 16.27 -33.85
CA GLY A 17 -24.04 16.62 -35.25
C GLY A 17 -25.51 16.75 -35.60
N LYS A 18 -25.79 17.20 -36.82
CA LYS A 18 -27.13 17.15 -37.41
C LYS A 18 -27.14 16.12 -38.53
N ASP A 19 -28.12 15.24 -38.50
CA ASP A 19 -28.40 14.31 -39.59
C ASP A 19 -28.99 15.06 -40.81
N ARG A 20 -29.15 14.40 -41.96
CA ARG A 20 -29.65 14.98 -43.23
C ARG A 20 -31.02 15.65 -43.08
N ASN A 21 -31.81 15.22 -42.10
CA ASN A 21 -33.12 15.79 -41.78
C ASN A 21 -33.07 16.92 -40.74
N GLY A 22 -31.88 17.44 -40.41
CA GLY A 22 -31.69 18.53 -39.44
C GLY A 22 -31.81 18.13 -37.96
N LYS A 23 -32.12 16.86 -37.66
CA LYS A 23 -32.24 16.33 -36.30
C LYS A 23 -30.87 16.25 -35.63
N GLN A 24 -30.76 16.75 -34.41
CA GLN A 24 -29.55 16.61 -33.62
C GLN A 24 -29.34 15.14 -33.24
N VAL A 25 -28.16 14.63 -33.57
CA VAL A 25 -27.68 13.29 -33.23
C VAL A 25 -26.36 13.41 -32.50
N ARG A 26 -26.15 12.56 -31.49
CA ARG A 26 -24.97 12.58 -30.64
C ARG A 26 -24.46 11.16 -30.49
N GLY A 27 -23.14 11.01 -30.36
CA GLY A 27 -22.54 9.70 -30.22
C GLY A 27 -21.07 9.77 -29.83
N GLU A 28 -20.49 8.58 -29.67
CA GLU A 28 -19.06 8.41 -29.44
C GLU A 28 -18.45 7.66 -30.64
N ILE A 29 -17.25 8.04 -31.05
CA ILE A 29 -16.51 7.33 -32.08
C ILE A 29 -15.03 7.28 -31.72
N ARG A 30 -14.40 6.12 -31.95
CA ARG A 30 -12.95 5.95 -31.81
C ARG A 30 -12.28 6.33 -33.12
N ALA A 31 -11.27 7.19 -33.03
CA ALA A 31 -10.49 7.62 -34.18
C ALA A 31 -9.09 8.08 -33.75
N ALA A 32 -8.15 8.04 -34.68
CA ALA A 32 -6.80 8.55 -34.48
C ALA A 32 -6.74 10.09 -34.36
N GLY A 33 -7.76 10.80 -34.87
CA GLY A 33 -7.80 12.26 -34.86
C GLY A 33 -9.15 12.85 -35.26
N GLU A 34 -9.39 14.12 -34.91
CA GLU A 34 -10.64 14.83 -35.23
C GLU A 34 -10.99 14.84 -36.72
N ASN A 35 -9.97 14.84 -37.59
CA ASN A 35 -10.17 14.80 -39.04
C ASN A 35 -10.79 13.47 -39.51
N GLN A 36 -10.39 12.35 -38.89
CA GLN A 36 -10.95 11.03 -39.19
C GLN A 36 -12.38 10.90 -38.64
N VAL A 37 -12.67 11.51 -37.48
CA VAL A 37 -14.03 11.65 -36.95
C VAL A 37 -14.93 12.41 -37.93
N LYS A 38 -14.51 13.59 -38.39
CA LYS A 38 -15.26 14.38 -39.39
C LYS A 38 -15.52 13.59 -40.67
N ALA A 39 -14.52 12.86 -41.16
CA ALA A 39 -14.65 12.05 -42.37
C ALA A 39 -15.61 10.87 -42.20
N SER A 40 -15.62 10.23 -41.03
CA SER A 40 -16.56 9.15 -40.71
C SER A 40 -17.99 9.64 -40.53
N LEU A 41 -18.19 10.77 -39.84
CA LEU A 41 -19.52 11.37 -39.65
C LEU A 41 -20.13 11.87 -40.96
N ARG A 42 -19.32 12.49 -41.83
CA ARG A 42 -19.76 12.87 -43.19
C ARG A 42 -20.21 11.67 -44.03
N ARG A 43 -19.50 10.53 -43.95
CA ARG A 43 -19.90 9.29 -44.62
C ARG A 43 -21.24 8.74 -44.09
N GLN A 44 -21.56 9.00 -42.82
CA GLN A 44 -22.83 8.63 -42.20
C GLN A 44 -23.93 9.67 -42.44
N GLY A 45 -23.70 10.71 -43.25
CA GLY A 45 -24.69 11.77 -43.52
C GLY A 45 -24.85 12.78 -42.38
N VAL A 46 -23.99 12.74 -41.37
CA VAL A 46 -24.04 13.61 -40.20
C VAL A 46 -23.06 14.77 -40.36
N THR A 47 -23.57 16.01 -40.25
CA THR A 47 -22.74 17.21 -40.22
C THR A 47 -22.34 17.50 -38.77
N PRO A 48 -21.04 17.39 -38.41
CA PRO A 48 -20.60 17.60 -37.03
C PRO A 48 -20.68 19.09 -36.64
N THR A 49 -21.38 19.38 -35.55
CA THR A 49 -21.46 20.72 -34.92
C THR A 49 -20.43 20.89 -33.82
N LYS A 50 -20.12 19.81 -33.09
CA LYS A 50 -19.17 19.81 -31.99
C LYS A 50 -18.44 18.48 -31.97
N ILE A 51 -17.12 18.52 -31.96
CA ILE A 51 -16.27 17.35 -31.76
C ILE A 51 -15.39 17.69 -30.58
N LYS A 52 -15.42 16.85 -29.56
CA LYS A 52 -14.59 17.01 -28.37
C LYS A 52 -13.85 15.71 -28.13
N LYS A 53 -12.52 15.78 -28.10
CA LYS A 53 -11.72 14.67 -27.58
C LYS A 53 -12.17 14.42 -26.15
N ARG A 54 -12.70 13.22 -25.89
CA ARG A 54 -13.08 12.86 -24.53
C ARG A 54 -11.78 12.82 -23.74
N ARG A 55 -11.61 13.74 -22.79
CA ARG A 55 -10.59 13.55 -21.76
C ARG A 55 -11.05 12.30 -21.03
N MET A 56 -10.38 11.16 -21.26
CA MET A 56 -10.50 10.04 -20.35
C MET A 56 -10.30 10.64 -18.97
N ARG A 57 -11.34 10.59 -18.14
CA ARG A 57 -11.23 10.91 -16.71
C ARG A 57 -9.99 10.13 -16.28
N SER A 58 -8.96 10.82 -15.78
CA SER A 58 -7.77 10.15 -15.24
C SER A 58 -8.31 9.10 -14.29
N GLY A 59 -8.21 7.84 -14.71
CA GLY A 59 -8.86 6.77 -13.99
C GLY A 59 -8.28 6.75 -12.57
N LYS A 60 -9.08 6.35 -11.58
CA LYS A 60 -8.57 6.28 -10.21
C LYS A 60 -7.34 5.37 -10.21
N SER A 61 -6.32 5.71 -9.43
CA SER A 61 -5.15 4.83 -9.26
C SER A 61 -5.63 3.44 -8.89
N ILE A 62 -5.05 2.43 -9.54
CA ILE A 62 -5.33 1.01 -9.25
C ILE A 62 -4.81 0.72 -7.84
N LYS A 63 -5.68 0.16 -6.98
CA LYS A 63 -5.32 -0.22 -5.61
C LYS A 63 -5.04 -1.73 -5.54
N PRO A 64 -4.17 -2.19 -4.62
CA PRO A 64 -3.96 -3.63 -4.39
C PRO A 64 -5.25 -4.41 -4.14
N LYS A 65 -6.19 -3.82 -3.37
CA LYS A 65 -7.52 -4.39 -3.15
C LYS A 65 -8.32 -4.63 -4.43
N ASP A 66 -8.18 -3.76 -5.43
CA ASP A 66 -8.89 -3.94 -6.72
C ASP A 66 -8.37 -5.19 -7.45
N LEU A 67 -7.06 -5.44 -7.37
CA LEU A 67 -6.39 -6.61 -7.96
C LEU A 67 -6.71 -7.90 -7.21
N ALA A 68 -6.83 -7.85 -5.88
CA ALA A 68 -7.26 -8.99 -5.07
C ALA A 68 -8.70 -9.43 -5.43
N ILE A 69 -9.61 -8.46 -5.56
CA ILE A 69 -11.01 -8.73 -5.98
C ILE A 69 -11.04 -9.31 -7.40
N PHE A 70 -10.29 -8.72 -8.34
CA PHE A 70 -10.18 -9.24 -9.69
C PHE A 70 -9.72 -10.71 -9.70
N THR A 71 -8.64 -11.01 -8.98
CA THR A 71 -8.05 -12.35 -8.94
C THR A 71 -9.00 -13.37 -8.32
N ARG A 72 -9.70 -12.99 -7.23
CA ARG A 72 -10.76 -13.82 -6.64
C ARG A 72 -11.90 -14.09 -7.61
N GLN A 73 -12.38 -13.08 -8.32
CA GLN A 73 -13.46 -13.23 -9.29
C GLN A 73 -13.02 -14.10 -10.47
N LEU A 74 -11.80 -13.91 -10.97
CA LEU A 74 -11.23 -14.73 -12.03
C LEU A 74 -11.12 -16.20 -11.60
N ALA A 75 -10.60 -16.47 -10.39
CA ALA A 75 -10.52 -17.81 -9.82
C ALA A 75 -11.89 -18.49 -9.75
N THR A 76 -12.91 -17.80 -9.22
CA THR A 76 -14.28 -18.32 -9.12
C THR A 76 -14.88 -18.66 -10.49
N MET A 77 -14.67 -17.79 -11.48
CA MET A 77 -15.19 -17.99 -12.84
C MET A 77 -14.48 -19.16 -13.54
N MET A 78 -13.16 -19.25 -13.41
CA MET A 78 -12.36 -20.36 -13.94
C MET A 78 -12.77 -21.69 -13.31
N LYS A 79 -12.96 -21.72 -11.99
CA LYS A 79 -13.43 -22.91 -11.25
C LYS A 79 -14.86 -23.32 -11.66
N ALA A 80 -15.68 -22.38 -12.09
CA ALA A 80 -17.01 -22.64 -12.66
C ALA A 80 -16.96 -23.11 -14.13
N GLY A 81 -15.77 -23.28 -14.71
CA GLY A 81 -15.58 -23.72 -16.10
C GLY A 81 -15.79 -22.63 -17.14
N VAL A 82 -15.86 -21.36 -16.75
CA VAL A 82 -15.99 -20.25 -17.70
C VAL A 82 -14.66 -20.06 -18.44
N PRO A 83 -14.66 -20.01 -19.79
CA PRO A 83 -13.45 -19.76 -20.57
C PRO A 83 -12.72 -18.47 -20.13
N LEU A 84 -11.39 -18.53 -20.06
CA LEU A 84 -10.53 -17.45 -19.55
C LEU A 84 -10.85 -16.07 -20.16
N LEU A 85 -10.93 -15.97 -21.50
CA LEU A 85 -11.23 -14.71 -22.19
C LEU A 85 -12.63 -14.16 -21.86
N GLN A 86 -13.60 -15.04 -21.61
CA GLN A 86 -14.95 -14.65 -21.19
C GLN A 86 -14.97 -14.22 -19.73
N ALA A 87 -14.23 -14.91 -18.85
CA ALA A 87 -14.07 -14.51 -17.46
C ALA A 87 -13.43 -13.11 -17.36
N PHE A 88 -12.39 -12.82 -18.16
CA PHE A 88 -11.80 -11.49 -18.26
C PHE A 88 -12.80 -10.40 -18.69
N ASP A 89 -13.67 -10.68 -19.66
CA ASP A 89 -14.69 -9.72 -20.12
C ASP A 89 -15.75 -9.43 -19.04
N ILE A 90 -16.24 -10.48 -18.36
CA ILE A 90 -17.22 -10.36 -17.28
C ILE A 90 -16.65 -9.55 -16.11
N VAL A 91 -15.46 -9.91 -15.65
CA VAL A 91 -14.81 -9.25 -14.51
C VAL A 91 -14.36 -7.84 -14.87
N GLY A 92 -13.84 -7.62 -16.07
CA GLY A 92 -13.40 -6.32 -16.56
C GLY A 92 -14.55 -5.29 -16.63
N ARG A 93 -15.73 -5.70 -17.10
CA ARG A 93 -16.93 -4.85 -17.15
C ARG A 93 -17.54 -4.58 -15.77
N GLY A 94 -17.40 -5.51 -14.83
CA GLY A 94 -17.91 -5.39 -13.47
C GLY A 94 -17.10 -4.47 -12.56
N ASN A 95 -15.91 -4.04 -12.96
CA ASN A 95 -15.03 -3.27 -12.07
C ASN A 95 -15.45 -1.79 -11.97
N PRO A 96 -15.62 -1.23 -10.75
CA PRO A 96 -15.99 0.18 -10.57
C PRO A 96 -14.87 1.17 -10.93
N ASN A 97 -13.63 0.69 -11.10
CA ASN A 97 -12.49 1.53 -11.47
C ASN A 97 -12.15 1.38 -12.97
N PRO A 98 -12.38 2.43 -13.79
CA PRO A 98 -12.08 2.38 -15.23
C PRO A 98 -10.61 2.08 -15.57
N SER A 99 -9.67 2.44 -14.68
CA SER A 99 -8.24 2.09 -14.87
C SER A 99 -8.02 0.59 -14.86
N VAL A 100 -8.73 -0.11 -13.98
CA VAL A 100 -8.63 -1.57 -13.85
C VAL A 100 -9.25 -2.22 -15.09
N THR A 101 -10.43 -1.77 -15.50
CA THR A 101 -11.04 -2.24 -16.75
C THR A 101 -10.11 -2.07 -17.95
N LYS A 102 -9.41 -0.93 -18.04
CA LYS A 102 -8.41 -0.72 -19.10
C LYS A 102 -7.25 -1.72 -19.00
N LEU A 103 -6.63 -1.84 -17.82
CA LEU A 103 -5.53 -2.78 -17.58
C LEU A 103 -5.93 -4.22 -17.97
N LEU A 104 -7.11 -4.66 -17.55
CA LEU A 104 -7.62 -6.00 -17.82
C LEU A 104 -7.93 -6.21 -19.31
N ASN A 105 -8.42 -5.19 -20.02
CA ASN A 105 -8.62 -5.25 -21.46
C ASN A 105 -7.30 -5.33 -22.23
N ASP A 106 -6.27 -4.60 -21.79
CA ASP A 106 -4.94 -4.65 -22.40
C ASP A 106 -4.35 -6.08 -22.24
N ILE A 107 -4.45 -6.67 -21.04
CA ILE A 107 -4.03 -8.06 -20.77
C ILE A 107 -4.86 -9.06 -21.58
N ARG A 108 -6.19 -8.91 -21.60
CA ARG A 108 -7.08 -9.78 -22.39
C ARG A 108 -6.71 -9.78 -23.87
N THR A 109 -6.40 -8.61 -24.42
CA THR A 109 -6.00 -8.46 -25.83
C THR A 109 -4.72 -9.22 -26.13
N ASP A 110 -3.73 -9.14 -25.22
CA ASP A 110 -2.49 -9.90 -25.37
C ASP A 110 -2.72 -11.42 -25.36
N VAL A 111 -3.57 -11.90 -24.45
CA VAL A 111 -3.93 -13.33 -24.37
C VAL A 111 -4.74 -13.77 -25.60
N GLU A 112 -5.63 -12.92 -26.11
CA GLU A 112 -6.39 -13.15 -27.33
C GLU A 112 -5.48 -13.27 -28.57
N THR A 113 -4.33 -12.59 -28.57
CA THR A 113 -3.30 -12.74 -29.62
C THR A 113 -2.39 -13.98 -29.46
N GLY A 114 -2.62 -14.80 -28.44
CA GLY A 114 -1.89 -16.04 -28.19
C GLY A 114 -0.66 -15.90 -27.27
N THR A 115 -0.50 -14.76 -26.59
CA THR A 115 0.52 -14.63 -25.54
C THR A 115 0.08 -15.41 -24.30
N SER A 116 1.01 -16.08 -23.61
CA SER A 116 0.68 -16.75 -22.34
C SER A 116 0.21 -15.75 -21.29
N LEU A 117 -0.63 -16.19 -20.37
CA LEU A 117 -1.22 -15.34 -19.36
C LEU A 117 -0.14 -14.75 -18.42
N SER A 118 0.87 -15.55 -18.06
CA SER A 118 2.00 -15.12 -17.25
C SER A 118 2.80 -13.99 -17.90
N VAL A 119 3.07 -14.08 -19.21
CA VAL A 119 3.82 -13.08 -19.97
C VAL A 119 3.01 -11.79 -20.13
N ALA A 120 1.70 -11.90 -20.31
CA ALA A 120 0.82 -10.74 -20.36
C ALA A 120 0.81 -9.97 -19.03
N PHE A 121 0.78 -10.67 -17.88
CA PHE A 121 0.89 -10.03 -16.57
C PHE A 121 2.27 -9.40 -16.31
N ARG A 122 3.36 -10.03 -16.74
CA ARG A 122 4.74 -9.51 -16.60
C ARG A 122 4.96 -8.16 -17.28
N LYS A 123 4.14 -7.78 -18.27
CA LYS A 123 4.19 -6.43 -18.88
C LYS A 123 3.80 -5.31 -17.90
N PHE A 124 3.17 -5.66 -16.78
CA PHE A 124 2.66 -4.73 -15.77
C PHE A 124 3.24 -5.00 -14.36
N PRO A 125 4.58 -4.89 -14.17
CA PRO A 125 5.27 -5.28 -12.94
C PRO A 125 4.92 -4.41 -11.71
N ILE A 126 4.29 -3.25 -11.94
CA ILE A 126 3.80 -2.37 -10.86
C ILE A 126 2.57 -2.98 -10.16
N TYR A 127 1.81 -3.82 -10.87
CA TYR A 127 0.54 -4.39 -10.39
C TYR A 127 0.66 -5.89 -10.08
N PHE A 128 1.44 -6.61 -10.88
CA PHE A 128 1.65 -8.05 -10.72
C PHE A 128 3.11 -8.29 -10.38
N ASP A 129 3.36 -8.76 -9.16
CA ASP A 129 4.70 -9.08 -8.69
C ASP A 129 5.19 -10.42 -9.28
N ALA A 130 6.45 -10.75 -9.00
CA ALA A 130 7.08 -12.00 -9.46
C ALA A 130 6.29 -13.23 -8.99
N LEU A 131 5.83 -13.21 -7.72
CA LEU A 131 5.01 -14.27 -7.14
C LEU A 131 3.74 -14.52 -7.94
N TYR A 132 2.98 -13.47 -8.26
CA TYR A 132 1.78 -13.55 -9.08
C TYR A 132 2.07 -14.19 -10.44
N CYS A 133 3.09 -13.69 -11.13
CA CYS A 133 3.43 -14.14 -12.48
C CYS A 133 3.90 -15.61 -12.47
N ASN A 134 4.71 -16.00 -11.50
CA ASN A 134 5.27 -17.35 -11.40
C ASN A 134 4.19 -18.39 -11.04
N LEU A 135 3.24 -18.05 -10.17
CA LEU A 135 2.09 -18.91 -9.88
C LEU A 135 1.18 -19.08 -11.09
N VAL A 136 0.93 -18.01 -11.84
CA VAL A 136 0.14 -18.09 -13.08
C VAL A 136 0.86 -18.95 -14.12
N GLU A 137 2.17 -18.80 -14.28
CA GLU A 137 2.99 -19.60 -15.20
C GLU A 137 2.97 -21.10 -14.87
N ALA A 138 3.14 -21.44 -13.59
CA ALA A 138 3.03 -22.82 -13.12
C ALA A 138 1.63 -23.39 -13.38
N GLY A 139 0.59 -22.59 -13.16
CA GLY A 139 -0.81 -23.01 -13.33
C GLY A 139 -1.19 -23.20 -14.78
N GLU A 140 -0.70 -22.34 -15.66
CA GLU A 140 -0.88 -22.42 -17.10
C GLU A 140 -0.15 -23.65 -17.68
N SER A 141 1.09 -23.89 -17.24
CA SER A 141 1.91 -25.02 -17.72
C SER A 141 1.40 -26.38 -17.23
N ALA A 142 0.90 -26.44 -16.00
CA ALA A 142 0.37 -27.67 -15.40
C ALA A 142 -1.15 -27.86 -15.64
N GLY A 143 -1.82 -26.93 -16.30
CA GLY A 143 -3.26 -27.00 -16.59
C GLY A 143 -4.17 -26.90 -15.34
N ILE A 144 -3.65 -26.39 -14.22
CA ILE A 144 -4.34 -26.23 -12.93
C ILE A 144 -4.52 -24.76 -12.55
N LEU A 145 -4.72 -23.90 -13.56
CA LEU A 145 -4.78 -22.46 -13.42
C LEU A 145 -5.90 -22.01 -12.45
N ASP A 146 -7.04 -22.69 -12.44
CA ASP A 146 -8.16 -22.41 -11.53
C ASP A 146 -7.77 -22.60 -10.05
N GLN A 147 -7.03 -23.66 -9.73
CA GLN A 147 -6.55 -23.94 -8.38
C GLN A 147 -5.49 -22.93 -7.93
N LEU A 148 -4.56 -22.57 -8.82
CA LEU A 148 -3.51 -21.62 -8.48
C LEU A 148 -4.01 -20.18 -8.38
N LEU A 149 -4.98 -19.79 -9.21
CA LEU A 149 -5.67 -18.51 -9.07
C LEU A 149 -6.44 -18.43 -7.75
N ASP A 150 -7.05 -19.52 -7.28
CA ASP A 150 -7.73 -19.57 -5.98
C ASP A 150 -6.75 -19.34 -4.82
N ARG A 151 -5.60 -20.02 -4.85
CA ARG A 151 -4.52 -19.82 -3.86
C ARG A 151 -3.96 -18.40 -3.88
N LEU A 152 -3.71 -17.86 -5.07
CA LEU A 152 -3.24 -16.50 -5.27
C LEU A 152 -4.26 -15.48 -4.74
N ALA A 153 -5.55 -15.70 -4.99
CA ALA A 153 -6.62 -14.87 -4.44
C ALA A 153 -6.64 -14.90 -2.90
N VAL A 154 -6.54 -16.09 -2.28
CA VAL A 154 -6.45 -16.22 -0.81
C VAL A 154 -5.25 -15.44 -0.27
N TYR A 155 -4.08 -15.60 -0.90
CA TYR A 155 -2.86 -14.89 -0.50
C TYR A 155 -3.04 -13.36 -0.57
N MET A 156 -3.58 -12.84 -1.66
CA MET A 156 -3.79 -11.40 -1.85
C MET A 156 -4.82 -10.85 -0.85
N GLU A 157 -5.91 -11.58 -0.60
CA GLU A 157 -6.93 -11.21 0.38
C GLU A 157 -6.37 -11.14 1.79
N LYS A 158 -5.59 -12.15 2.22
CA LYS A 158 -4.93 -12.18 3.52
C LYS A 158 -3.94 -11.04 3.67
N THR A 159 -3.12 -10.79 2.65
CA THR A 159 -2.14 -9.71 2.65
C THR A 159 -2.81 -8.34 2.76
N GLU A 160 -3.88 -8.10 2.01
CA GLU A 160 -4.64 -6.84 2.07
C GLU A 160 -5.40 -6.71 3.40
N ALA A 161 -5.92 -7.80 3.96
CA ALA A 161 -6.56 -7.79 5.27
C ALA A 161 -5.59 -7.37 6.37
N ILE A 162 -4.38 -7.93 6.40
CA ILE A 162 -3.32 -7.54 7.35
C ILE A 162 -2.98 -6.06 7.21
N LYS A 163 -2.74 -5.58 5.98
CA LYS A 163 -2.45 -4.16 5.71
C LYS A 163 -3.60 -3.24 6.16
N SER A 164 -4.84 -3.65 5.88
CA SER A 164 -6.04 -2.90 6.27
C SER A 164 -6.22 -2.85 7.78
N LYS A 165 -5.94 -3.94 8.49
CA LYS A 165 -5.97 -4.00 9.97
C LYS A 165 -4.94 -3.06 10.58
N ILE A 166 -3.68 -3.16 10.15
CA ILE A 166 -2.59 -2.28 10.61
C ILE A 166 -2.96 -0.81 10.37
N LYS A 167 -3.46 -0.49 9.16
CA LYS A 167 -3.87 0.88 8.84
C LYS A 167 -4.99 1.35 9.76
N SER A 168 -6.02 0.53 9.96
CA SER A 168 -7.19 0.89 10.79
C SER A 168 -6.81 1.06 12.25
N ALA A 169 -5.94 0.21 12.78
CA ALA A 169 -5.35 0.29 14.12
C ALA A 169 -4.59 1.60 14.38
N LEU A 170 -3.95 2.15 13.35
CA LEU A 170 -3.20 3.42 13.41
C LEU A 170 -4.05 4.65 13.11
N MET A 171 -5.25 4.52 12.54
CA MET A 171 -6.07 5.69 12.18
C MET A 171 -6.47 6.51 13.40
N TYR A 172 -6.92 5.85 14.47
CA TYR A 172 -7.35 6.51 15.70
C TYR A 172 -6.23 7.35 16.35
N PRO A 173 -5.07 6.79 16.72
CA PRO A 173 -3.99 7.56 17.35
C PRO A 173 -3.47 8.68 16.46
N ILE A 174 -3.35 8.47 15.14
CA ILE A 174 -2.95 9.55 14.22
C ILE A 174 -3.97 10.68 14.24
N THR A 175 -5.27 10.36 14.21
CA THR A 175 -6.34 11.37 14.23
C THR A 175 -6.33 12.16 15.53
N VAL A 176 -6.21 11.49 16.69
CA VAL A 176 -6.15 12.16 17.99
C VAL A 176 -4.91 13.05 18.10
N LEU A 177 -3.75 12.58 17.64
CA LEU A 177 -2.52 13.39 17.63
C LEU A 177 -2.64 14.62 16.73
N ILE A 178 -3.27 14.50 15.55
CA ILE A 178 -3.51 15.65 14.66
C ILE A 178 -4.44 16.67 15.34
N VAL A 179 -5.56 16.22 15.91
CA VAL A 179 -6.51 17.10 16.59
C VAL A 179 -5.85 17.78 17.79
N ALA A 180 -5.12 17.02 18.61
CA ALA A 180 -4.41 17.56 19.76
C ALA A 180 -3.32 18.55 19.36
N PHE A 181 -2.55 18.26 18.31
CA PHE A 181 -1.56 19.18 17.77
C PHE A 181 -2.20 20.49 17.30
N VAL A 182 -3.35 20.43 16.62
CA VAL A 182 -4.10 21.63 16.21
C VAL A 182 -4.57 22.43 17.43
N VAL A 183 -5.14 21.78 18.44
CA VAL A 183 -5.60 22.45 19.67
C VAL A 183 -4.44 23.13 20.40
N VAL A 184 -3.32 22.43 20.59
CA VAL A 184 -2.11 22.99 21.22
C VAL A 184 -1.57 24.14 20.39
N ALA A 185 -1.52 24.02 19.06
CA ALA A 185 -1.08 25.11 18.19
C ALA A 185 -1.96 26.36 18.32
N VAL A 186 -3.28 26.22 18.41
CA VAL A 186 -4.21 27.34 18.62
C VAL A 186 -3.97 28.01 19.97
N ILE A 187 -3.78 27.23 21.04
CA ILE A 187 -3.48 27.77 22.38
C ILE A 187 -2.16 28.53 22.37
N MET A 188 -1.13 27.97 21.73
CA MET A 188 0.20 28.57 21.62
C MET A 188 0.21 29.85 20.78
N ILE A 189 -0.57 29.93 19.69
CA ILE A 189 -0.57 31.08 18.78
C ILE A 189 -1.47 32.21 19.28
N PHE A 190 -2.63 31.91 19.85
CA PHE A 190 -3.65 32.92 20.16
C PHE A 190 -3.83 33.15 21.67
N VAL A 191 -3.91 32.08 22.44
CA VAL A 191 -4.31 32.16 23.86
C VAL A 191 -3.15 32.66 24.73
N ILE A 192 -1.97 32.05 24.60
CA ILE A 192 -0.80 32.40 25.43
C ILE A 192 -0.36 33.87 25.22
N PRO A 193 -0.29 34.42 23.99
CA PRO A 193 0.06 35.83 23.81
C PRO A 193 -0.95 36.80 24.39
N SER A 194 -2.25 36.48 24.28
CA SER A 194 -3.32 37.28 24.88
C SER A 194 -3.16 37.32 26.41
N PHE A 195 -2.85 36.17 27.01
CA PHE A 195 -2.54 36.08 28.44
C PHE A 195 -1.29 36.89 28.82
N LYS A 196 -0.21 36.82 28.04
CA LYS A 196 1.00 37.62 28.27
C LYS A 196 0.69 39.11 28.32
N GLN A 197 -0.09 39.63 27.36
CA GLN A 197 -0.45 41.05 27.30
C GLN A 197 -1.19 41.50 28.55
N VAL A 198 -2.17 40.71 28.98
CA VAL A 198 -2.95 40.96 30.20
C VAL A 198 -2.01 41.02 31.42
N PHE A 199 -1.14 40.03 31.62
CA PHE A 199 -0.26 40.02 32.80
C PHE A 199 0.82 41.11 32.80
N THR A 200 1.37 41.45 31.64
CA THR A 200 2.36 42.53 31.54
C THR A 200 1.74 43.88 31.93
N SER A 201 0.43 44.06 31.72
CA SER A 201 -0.29 45.26 32.15
C SER A 201 -0.51 45.38 33.67
N PHE A 202 -0.43 44.26 34.41
CA PHE A 202 -0.56 44.23 35.87
C PHE A 202 0.75 44.49 36.62
N GLY A 203 1.88 44.66 35.92
CA GLY A 203 3.15 45.10 36.52
C GLY A 203 3.86 44.08 37.45
N GLY A 204 3.39 42.83 37.51
CA GLY A 204 3.99 41.77 38.32
C GLY A 204 4.97 40.88 37.55
N GLU A 205 5.99 40.36 38.24
CA GLU A 205 6.92 39.39 37.65
C GLU A 205 6.23 38.04 37.41
N LEU A 206 6.35 37.53 36.18
CA LEU A 206 5.79 36.25 35.78
C LEU A 206 6.59 35.09 36.39
N PRO A 207 5.93 34.05 36.94
CA PRO A 207 6.59 32.82 37.38
C PRO A 207 7.38 32.11 36.26
N MET A 208 8.44 31.40 36.65
CA MET A 208 9.30 30.64 35.73
C MET A 208 8.54 29.67 34.79
N PRO A 209 7.58 28.85 35.26
CA PRO A 209 6.81 27.97 34.36
C PRO A 209 6.05 28.73 33.26
N THR A 210 5.50 29.90 33.61
CA THR A 210 4.77 30.77 32.68
C THR A 210 5.72 31.39 31.65
N LEU A 211 6.91 31.83 32.07
CA LEU A 211 7.93 32.37 31.17
C LEU A 211 8.42 31.34 30.15
N VAL A 212 8.60 30.08 30.56
CA VAL A 212 8.99 28.98 29.65
C VAL A 212 7.91 28.76 28.59
N VAL A 213 6.64 28.69 28.98
CA VAL A 213 5.52 28.49 28.05
C VAL A 213 5.34 29.68 27.11
N ILE A 214 5.52 30.91 27.59
CA ILE A 214 5.53 32.12 26.75
C ILE A 214 6.68 32.09 25.75
N ALA A 215 7.90 31.74 26.18
CA ALA A 215 9.05 31.64 25.28
C ALA A 215 8.85 30.58 24.19
N MET A 216 8.26 29.42 24.54
CA MET A 216 7.88 28.41 23.56
C MET A 216 6.80 28.92 22.60
N SER A 217 5.81 29.66 23.09
CA SER A 217 4.76 30.29 22.27
C SER A 217 5.34 31.31 21.29
N GLU A 218 6.24 32.18 21.74
CA GLU A 218 6.91 33.16 20.88
C GLU A 218 7.77 32.49 19.80
N PHE A 219 8.50 31.42 20.16
CA PHE A 219 9.20 30.59 19.18
C PHE A 219 8.23 29.99 18.17
N PHE A 220 7.12 29.42 18.64
CA PHE A 220 6.11 28.81 17.79
C PHE A 220 5.47 29.83 16.83
N ILE A 221 5.12 31.03 17.31
CA ILE A 221 4.55 32.12 16.49
C ILE A 221 5.59 32.66 15.50
N LYS A 222 6.86 32.77 15.89
CA LYS A 222 7.90 33.26 14.98
C LYS A 222 8.21 32.27 13.86
N PHE A 223 8.14 30.97 14.16
CA PHE A 223 8.59 29.91 13.27
C PHE A 223 7.47 28.96 12.79
N TRP A 224 6.18 29.28 12.98
CA TRP A 224 5.08 28.37 12.64
C TRP A 224 5.14 27.90 11.18
N TYR A 225 5.41 28.81 10.24
CA TYR A 225 5.54 28.46 8.82
C TYR A 225 6.71 27.51 8.54
N LEU A 226 7.81 27.63 9.29
CA LEU A 226 8.94 26.70 9.23
C LEU A 226 8.66 25.38 9.94
N ILE A 227 7.86 25.37 11.01
CA ILE A 227 7.43 24.15 11.71
C ILE A 227 6.47 23.36 10.82
N PHE A 228 5.40 23.98 10.33
CA PHE A 228 4.43 23.32 9.45
C PHE A 228 5.05 22.97 8.10
N GLY A 229 5.82 23.89 7.50
CA GLY A 229 6.53 23.65 6.25
C GLY A 229 7.65 22.62 6.39
N GLY A 230 8.35 22.59 7.53
CA GLY A 230 9.41 21.65 7.83
C GLY A 230 8.89 20.25 8.15
N ILE A 231 7.81 20.13 8.92
CA ILE A 231 7.15 18.84 9.16
C ILE A 231 6.53 18.31 7.86
N GLY A 232 5.76 19.13 7.15
CA GLY A 232 5.11 18.72 5.89
C GLY A 232 6.12 18.40 4.79
N GLY A 233 7.08 19.29 4.58
CA GLY A 233 8.17 19.10 3.62
C GLY A 233 9.09 17.96 4.01
N GLY A 234 9.45 17.84 5.29
CA GLY A 234 10.28 16.76 5.82
C GLY A 234 9.62 15.39 5.64
N VAL A 235 8.34 15.26 5.99
CA VAL A 235 7.57 14.02 5.75
C VAL A 235 7.49 13.72 4.25
N TYR A 236 7.24 14.73 3.40
CA TYR A 236 7.19 14.54 1.95
C TYR A 236 8.53 14.07 1.37
N PHE A 237 9.64 14.76 1.67
CA PHE A 237 10.97 14.39 1.22
C PHE A 237 11.42 13.04 1.78
N PHE A 238 11.07 12.73 3.02
CA PHE A 238 11.34 11.44 3.62
C PHE A 238 10.61 10.31 2.90
N LEU A 239 9.31 10.47 2.63
CA LEU A 239 8.52 9.48 1.88
C LEU A 239 9.01 9.32 0.44
N GLU A 240 9.39 10.41 -0.21
CA GLU A 240 9.91 10.39 -1.58
C GLU A 240 11.30 9.72 -1.64
N SER A 241 12.19 10.06 -0.71
CA SER A 241 13.52 9.44 -0.59
C SER A 241 13.42 7.96 -0.25
N TRP A 242 12.49 7.58 0.64
CA TRP A 242 12.24 6.19 0.96
C TRP A 242 11.71 5.42 -0.26
N LYS A 243 10.81 6.00 -1.06
CA LYS A 243 10.31 5.33 -2.28
C LYS A 243 11.35 5.20 -3.39
N ARG A 244 12.22 6.21 -3.57
CA ARG A 244 13.16 6.25 -4.72
C ARG A 244 14.52 5.62 -4.43
N ASN A 245 14.96 5.53 -3.18
CA ASN A 245 16.31 5.09 -2.86
C ASN A 245 16.31 3.72 -2.17
N GLU A 246 16.79 2.71 -2.90
CA GLU A 246 16.91 1.33 -2.40
C GLU A 246 17.85 1.24 -1.19
N LYS A 247 18.94 2.01 -1.13
CA LYS A 247 19.83 2.04 0.05
C LYS A 247 19.10 2.57 1.28
N MET A 248 18.25 3.59 1.10
CA MET A 248 17.43 4.14 2.19
C MET A 248 16.39 3.12 2.67
N GLN A 249 15.77 2.38 1.74
CA GLN A 249 14.85 1.27 2.09
C GLN A 249 15.56 0.23 2.95
N ARG A 250 16.72 -0.27 2.52
CA ARG A 250 17.46 -1.31 3.27
C ARG A 250 17.90 -0.84 4.66
N VAL A 251 18.30 0.43 4.79
CA VAL A 251 18.62 1.02 6.11
C VAL A 251 17.37 1.10 6.97
N MET A 252 16.25 1.58 6.42
CA MET A 252 14.98 1.68 7.14
C MET A 252 14.48 0.31 7.60
N ASP A 253 14.53 -0.69 6.73
CA ASP A 253 14.15 -2.07 7.02
C ASP A 253 14.93 -2.64 8.22
N ARG A 254 16.23 -2.33 8.30
CA ARG A 254 17.08 -2.72 9.44
C ARG A 254 16.77 -1.94 10.71
N VAL A 255 16.46 -0.64 10.59
CA VAL A 255 16.09 0.20 11.74
C VAL A 255 14.74 -0.22 12.30
N MET A 256 13.76 -0.52 11.45
CA MET A 256 12.43 -0.96 11.84
C MET A 256 12.48 -2.23 12.70
N LEU A 257 13.31 -3.20 12.32
CA LEU A 257 13.52 -4.43 13.10
C LEU A 257 14.12 -4.17 14.50
N LYS A 258 14.80 -3.04 14.71
CA LYS A 258 15.43 -2.69 16.00
C LYS A 258 14.57 -1.80 16.89
N LEU A 259 13.44 -1.29 16.40
CA LEU A 259 12.58 -0.42 17.20
C LEU A 259 11.89 -1.23 18.31
N PRO A 260 11.84 -0.73 19.55
CA PRO A 260 11.08 -1.38 20.60
C PRO A 260 9.60 -1.44 20.20
N ILE A 261 8.93 -2.56 20.52
CA ILE A 261 7.53 -2.87 20.20
C ILE A 261 7.29 -3.13 18.69
N PHE A 262 7.69 -2.22 17.80
CA PHE A 262 7.47 -2.35 16.35
C PHE A 262 8.41 -3.35 15.67
N GLY A 263 9.63 -3.56 16.18
CA GLY A 263 10.59 -4.51 15.60
C GLY A 263 10.09 -5.94 15.61
N ILE A 264 9.57 -6.37 16.76
CA ILE A 264 8.98 -7.72 16.93
C ILE A 264 7.76 -7.90 16.01
N LEU A 265 6.93 -6.86 15.88
CA LEU A 265 5.77 -6.90 14.97
C LEU A 265 6.22 -7.07 13.50
N VAL A 266 7.21 -6.29 13.07
CA VAL A 266 7.74 -6.35 11.70
C VAL A 266 8.39 -7.71 11.44
N GLU A 267 9.18 -8.22 12.38
CA GLU A 267 9.82 -9.53 12.29
C GLU A 267 8.79 -10.65 12.13
N LYS A 268 7.81 -10.75 13.03
CA LYS A 268 6.73 -11.75 12.95
C LYS A 268 5.90 -11.60 11.68
N SER A 269 5.66 -10.36 11.22
CA SER A 269 4.97 -10.10 9.96
C SER A 269 5.76 -10.57 8.73
N CYS A 270 7.10 -10.41 8.75
CA CYS A 270 7.97 -10.91 7.69
C CYS A 270 8.00 -12.44 7.70
N ILE A 271 8.12 -13.08 8.88
CA ILE A 271 8.07 -14.54 9.03
C ILE A 271 6.74 -15.08 8.50
N ALA A 272 5.60 -14.51 8.90
CA ALA A 272 4.27 -14.91 8.44
C ALA A 272 4.14 -14.84 6.92
N ARG A 273 4.57 -13.72 6.29
CA ARG A 273 4.56 -13.59 4.83
C ARG A 273 5.50 -14.58 4.15
N TRP A 274 6.69 -14.79 4.70
CA TRP A 274 7.69 -15.70 4.16
C TRP A 274 7.17 -17.14 4.15
N THR A 275 6.68 -17.64 5.30
CA THR A 275 6.17 -19.01 5.44
C THR A 275 4.89 -19.21 4.64
N ARG A 276 3.96 -18.23 4.62
CA ARG A 276 2.75 -18.27 3.79
C ARG A 276 3.08 -18.36 2.30
N THR A 277 4.02 -17.55 1.85
CA THR A 277 4.40 -17.49 0.43
C THR A 277 5.05 -18.80 0.01
N LEU A 278 6.00 -19.31 0.81
CA LEU A 278 6.68 -20.56 0.50
C LEU A 278 5.70 -21.75 0.51
N SER A 279 4.82 -21.81 1.51
CA SER A 279 3.73 -22.81 1.57
C SER A 279 2.86 -22.77 0.31
N THR A 280 2.45 -21.58 -0.13
CA THR A 280 1.59 -21.41 -1.31
C THR A 280 2.26 -21.84 -2.60
N MET A 281 3.54 -21.48 -2.78
CA MET A 281 4.35 -21.85 -3.94
C MET A 281 4.62 -23.35 -3.99
N PHE A 282 4.98 -23.94 -2.86
CA PHE A 282 5.28 -25.36 -2.78
C PHE A 282 4.02 -26.21 -2.97
N ALA A 283 2.89 -25.79 -2.37
CA ALA A 283 1.60 -26.43 -2.61
C ALA A 283 1.22 -26.41 -4.10
N ALA A 284 1.62 -25.36 -4.81
CA ALA A 284 1.40 -25.16 -6.24
C ALA A 284 2.31 -26.00 -7.14
N GLY A 285 3.20 -26.81 -6.56
CA GLY A 285 4.14 -27.63 -7.29
C GLY A 285 5.30 -26.84 -7.90
N VAL A 286 5.50 -25.58 -7.50
CA VAL A 286 6.65 -24.79 -7.97
C VAL A 286 7.93 -25.35 -7.34
N PRO A 287 8.98 -25.61 -8.12
CA PRO A 287 10.26 -26.08 -7.59
C PRO A 287 10.78 -25.19 -6.46
N LEU A 288 11.36 -25.78 -5.42
CA LEU A 288 11.78 -25.07 -4.20
C LEU A 288 12.72 -23.87 -4.50
N VAL A 289 13.70 -24.06 -5.39
CA VAL A 289 14.66 -23.00 -5.75
C VAL A 289 13.97 -21.82 -6.44
N GLU A 290 12.98 -22.08 -7.30
CA GLU A 290 12.19 -21.04 -7.98
C GLU A 290 11.20 -20.37 -7.01
N ALA A 291 10.64 -21.14 -6.08
CA ALA A 291 9.77 -20.62 -5.03
C ALA A 291 10.52 -19.61 -4.15
N LEU A 292 11.76 -19.91 -3.77
CA LEU A 292 12.59 -19.04 -2.92
C LEU A 292 12.88 -17.67 -3.55
N ASP A 293 12.98 -17.58 -4.88
CA ASP A 293 13.13 -16.28 -5.59
C ASP A 293 11.92 -15.36 -5.32
N SER A 294 10.72 -15.92 -5.40
CA SER A 294 9.46 -15.20 -5.14
C SER A 294 9.27 -14.86 -3.66
N VAL A 295 9.68 -15.78 -2.77
CA VAL A 295 9.50 -15.66 -1.31
C VAL A 295 10.33 -14.51 -0.73
N GLY A 296 11.55 -14.31 -1.22
CA GLY A 296 12.43 -13.24 -0.77
C GLY A 296 11.79 -11.86 -0.95
N GLY A 297 11.18 -11.60 -2.10
CA GLY A 297 10.47 -10.35 -2.37
C GLY A 297 9.16 -10.20 -1.59
N ALA A 298 8.40 -11.28 -1.43
CA ALA A 298 7.12 -11.28 -0.72
C ALA A 298 7.24 -11.03 0.79
N SER A 299 8.40 -11.34 1.39
CA SER A 299 8.68 -11.08 2.81
C SER A 299 8.57 -9.58 3.17
N GLY A 300 8.82 -8.68 2.21
CA GLY A 300 8.65 -7.23 2.37
C GLY A 300 9.68 -6.55 3.26
N ASN A 301 10.83 -7.19 3.51
CA ASN A 301 11.96 -6.60 4.24
C ASN A 301 13.28 -7.10 3.64
N ALA A 302 14.19 -6.17 3.35
CA ALA A 302 15.46 -6.50 2.70
C ALA A 302 16.33 -7.52 3.46
N VAL A 303 16.26 -7.56 4.80
CA VAL A 303 17.01 -8.54 5.60
C VAL A 303 16.53 -9.96 5.31
N PHE A 304 15.22 -10.15 5.16
CA PHE A 304 14.63 -11.44 4.78
C PHE A 304 14.90 -11.77 3.32
N THR A 305 14.90 -10.78 2.42
CA THR A 305 15.28 -10.99 1.01
C THR A 305 16.72 -11.48 0.89
N ASP A 306 17.67 -10.80 1.53
CA ASP A 306 19.10 -11.15 1.50
C ASP A 306 19.36 -12.54 2.11
N ALA A 307 18.65 -12.88 3.19
CA ALA A 307 18.73 -14.21 3.80
C ALA A 307 18.12 -15.29 2.91
N THR A 308 17.00 -15.00 2.24
CA THR A 308 16.35 -15.95 1.33
C THR A 308 17.24 -16.27 0.13
N LEU A 309 17.97 -15.28 -0.39
CA LEU A 309 18.98 -15.50 -1.44
C LEU A 309 20.09 -16.45 -1.00
N LYS A 310 20.56 -16.34 0.25
CA LYS A 310 21.54 -17.29 0.80
C LYS A 310 20.96 -18.69 0.95
N ILE A 311 19.74 -18.80 1.46
CA ILE A 311 19.03 -20.08 1.59
C ILE A 311 18.86 -20.74 0.23
N GLN A 312 18.46 -19.98 -0.79
CA GLN A 312 18.32 -20.45 -2.16
C GLN A 312 19.65 -21.00 -2.70
N GLN A 313 20.76 -20.30 -2.47
CA GLN A 313 22.09 -20.76 -2.87
C GLN A 313 22.45 -22.08 -2.19
N GLU A 314 22.30 -22.19 -0.86
CA GLU A 314 22.60 -23.41 -0.12
C GLU A 314 21.73 -24.59 -0.59
N VAL A 315 20.43 -24.38 -0.76
CA VAL A 315 19.49 -25.40 -1.26
C VAL A 315 19.82 -25.82 -2.69
N SER A 316 20.21 -24.88 -3.56
CA SER A 316 20.62 -25.19 -4.94
C SER A 316 21.87 -26.07 -5.01
N THR A 317 22.73 -26.03 -3.98
CA THR A 317 23.90 -26.89 -3.82
C THR A 317 23.60 -28.24 -3.13
N GLY A 318 22.34 -28.52 -2.81
CA GLY A 318 21.89 -29.78 -2.22
C GLY A 318 21.82 -29.78 -0.69
N THR A 319 21.93 -28.63 -0.03
CA THR A 319 21.73 -28.52 1.42
C THR A 319 20.25 -28.60 1.75
N ALA A 320 19.88 -29.34 2.80
CA ALA A 320 18.50 -29.42 3.29
C ALA A 320 17.95 -28.03 3.62
N LEU A 321 16.67 -27.79 3.32
CA LEU A 321 16.02 -26.49 3.53
C LEU A 321 16.09 -26.06 4.99
N THR A 322 15.84 -27.00 5.90
CA THR A 322 15.89 -26.76 7.35
C THR A 322 17.28 -26.31 7.80
N ALA A 323 18.34 -26.94 7.25
CA ALA A 323 19.72 -26.57 7.58
C ALA A 323 20.06 -25.16 7.05
N ALA A 324 19.67 -24.86 5.82
CA ALA A 324 19.86 -23.53 5.23
C ALA A 324 19.12 -22.43 5.99
N MET A 325 17.88 -22.69 6.42
CA MET A 325 17.11 -21.76 7.27
C MET A 325 17.74 -21.56 8.66
N THR A 326 18.35 -22.61 9.22
CA THR A 326 19.07 -22.55 10.49
C THR A 326 20.32 -21.68 10.36
N ASN A 327 21.10 -21.87 9.29
CA ASN A 327 22.29 -21.06 8.99
C ASN A 327 21.98 -19.56 8.83
N ALA A 328 20.80 -19.25 8.30
CA ALA A 328 20.35 -17.86 8.12
C ALA A 328 20.09 -17.13 9.45
N ASN A 329 19.86 -17.82 10.57
CA ASN A 329 19.65 -17.25 11.91
C ASN A 329 18.56 -16.16 12.00
N LEU A 330 17.50 -16.27 11.18
CA LEU A 330 16.35 -15.34 11.19
C LEU A 330 15.05 -15.99 11.64
N PHE A 331 14.96 -17.32 11.57
CA PHE A 331 13.71 -18.03 11.82
C PHE A 331 13.65 -18.54 13.25
N PRO A 332 12.53 -18.36 13.95
CA PRO A 332 12.33 -18.90 15.29
C PRO A 332 12.21 -20.43 15.24
N SER A 333 12.47 -21.07 16.39
CA SER A 333 12.52 -22.53 16.53
C SER A 333 11.28 -23.24 16.01
N MET A 334 10.09 -22.67 16.22
CA MET A 334 8.83 -23.26 15.74
C MET A 334 8.81 -23.38 14.21
N VAL A 335 9.27 -22.35 13.47
CA VAL A 335 9.32 -22.40 12.00
C VAL A 335 10.33 -23.45 11.53
N LEU A 336 11.51 -23.50 12.17
CA LEU A 336 12.54 -24.49 11.85
C LEU A 336 12.04 -25.91 12.09
N GLN A 337 11.31 -26.15 13.18
CA GLN A 337 10.71 -27.45 13.49
C GLN A 337 9.62 -27.84 12.49
N MET A 338 8.73 -26.91 12.12
CA MET A 338 7.71 -27.18 11.10
C MET A 338 8.35 -27.46 9.74
N CYS A 339 9.43 -26.75 9.39
CA CYS A 339 10.21 -27.03 8.19
C CYS A 339 10.83 -28.44 8.23
N ALA A 340 11.46 -28.81 9.35
CA ALA A 340 12.07 -30.14 9.52
C ALA A 340 11.05 -31.26 9.34
N ILE A 341 9.91 -31.16 10.03
CA ILE A 341 8.81 -32.14 9.93
C ILE A 341 8.26 -32.18 8.50
N GLY A 342 8.09 -31.02 7.87
CA GLY A 342 7.60 -30.92 6.50
C GLY A 342 8.56 -31.54 5.49
N GLU A 343 9.87 -31.33 5.67
CA GLU A 343 10.93 -31.86 4.81
C GLU A 343 11.04 -33.39 4.95
N GLU A 344 10.94 -33.94 6.16
CA GLU A 344 10.98 -35.38 6.43
C GLU A 344 9.71 -36.10 5.95
N SER A 345 8.54 -35.47 6.11
CA SER A 345 7.24 -36.05 5.71
C SER A 345 6.83 -35.75 4.27
N GLY A 346 7.60 -34.92 3.54
CA GLY A 346 7.24 -34.44 2.21
C GLY A 346 6.03 -33.48 2.18
N SER A 347 5.66 -32.89 3.32
CA SER A 347 4.48 -32.00 3.48
C SER A 347 4.86 -30.59 3.93
N ILE A 348 5.92 -30.03 3.32
CA ILE A 348 6.44 -28.67 3.60
C ILE A 348 5.33 -27.62 3.45
N ASP A 349 4.49 -27.75 2.44
CA ASP A 349 3.37 -26.83 2.19
C ASP A 349 2.39 -26.77 3.37
N HIS A 350 1.98 -27.91 3.90
CA HIS A 350 1.05 -27.98 5.01
C HIS A 350 1.68 -27.50 6.32
N MET A 351 2.92 -27.94 6.63
CA MET A 351 3.61 -27.56 7.87
C MET A 351 3.97 -26.07 7.92
N LEU A 352 4.51 -25.50 6.83
CA LEU A 352 4.77 -24.06 6.76
C LEU A 352 3.47 -23.24 6.73
N GLY A 353 2.38 -23.80 6.18
CA GLY A 353 1.05 -23.21 6.26
C GLY A 353 0.56 -23.04 7.69
N LYS A 354 0.80 -24.04 8.56
CA LYS A 354 0.49 -23.95 9.99
C LYS A 354 1.36 -22.93 10.72
N ALA A 355 2.66 -22.88 10.41
CA ALA A 355 3.53 -21.84 10.94
C ALA A 355 3.05 -20.43 10.52
N ALA A 356 2.61 -20.27 9.27
CA ALA A 356 2.04 -19.03 8.77
C ALA A 356 0.76 -18.63 9.53
N ASP A 357 -0.21 -19.54 9.69
CA ASP A 357 -1.45 -19.28 10.44
C ASP A 357 -1.15 -18.81 11.87
N PHE A 358 -0.17 -19.43 12.54
CA PHE A 358 0.25 -19.05 13.88
C PHE A 358 0.83 -17.63 13.94
N TYR A 359 1.81 -17.31 13.08
CA TYR A 359 2.42 -15.97 13.10
C TYR A 359 1.48 -14.89 12.56
N GLU A 360 0.54 -15.21 11.67
CA GLU A 360 -0.54 -14.29 11.28
C GLU A 360 -1.42 -13.94 12.49
N ALA A 361 -1.78 -14.93 13.31
CA ALA A 361 -2.54 -14.69 14.54
C ALA A 361 -1.75 -13.87 15.57
N GLU A 362 -0.46 -14.18 15.78
CA GLU A 362 0.38 -13.37 16.67
C GLU A 362 0.52 -11.92 16.19
N VAL A 363 0.62 -11.69 14.87
CA VAL A 363 0.65 -10.34 14.29
C VAL A 363 -0.67 -9.63 14.56
N ASP A 364 -1.80 -10.30 14.38
CA ASP A 364 -3.13 -9.74 14.68
C ASP A 364 -3.26 -9.33 16.16
N ASP A 365 -2.84 -10.19 17.08
CA ASP A 365 -2.87 -9.92 18.52
C ASP A 365 -1.95 -8.77 18.92
N MET A 366 -0.75 -8.71 18.34
CA MET A 366 0.18 -7.61 18.58
C MET A 366 -0.34 -6.28 18.05
N VAL A 367 -0.98 -6.27 16.88
CA VAL A 367 -1.62 -5.05 16.35
C VAL A 367 -2.72 -4.57 17.30
N ALA A 368 -3.55 -5.47 17.82
CA ALA A 368 -4.58 -5.13 18.78
C ALA A 368 -3.99 -4.59 20.10
N GLY A 369 -2.94 -5.21 20.62
CA GLY A 369 -2.25 -4.78 21.84
C GLY A 369 -1.55 -3.42 21.70
N ILE A 370 -0.93 -3.15 20.55
CA ILE A 370 -0.32 -1.83 20.27
C ILE A 370 -1.41 -0.76 20.23
N SER A 371 -2.55 -1.05 19.61
CA SER A 371 -3.70 -0.13 19.58
C SER A 371 -4.21 0.21 20.98
N SER A 372 -4.36 -0.77 21.88
CA SER A 372 -4.86 -0.51 23.23
C SER A 372 -3.87 0.25 24.12
N LEU A 373 -2.57 0.01 23.98
CA LEU A 373 -1.53 0.71 24.74
C LEU A 373 -1.34 2.17 24.31
N MET A 374 -1.65 2.51 23.05
CA MET A 374 -1.52 3.88 22.57
C MET A 374 -2.48 4.86 23.26
N GLU A 375 -3.68 4.43 23.63
CA GLU A 375 -4.66 5.33 24.25
C GLU A 375 -4.17 5.89 25.61
N PRO A 376 -3.74 5.07 26.59
CA PRO A 376 -3.14 5.57 27.82
C PRO A 376 -1.91 6.46 27.59
N ILE A 377 -1.04 6.09 26.66
CA ILE A 377 0.16 6.89 26.33
C ILE A 377 -0.24 8.27 25.81
N ILE A 378 -1.21 8.33 24.89
CA ILE A 378 -1.73 9.58 24.34
C ILE A 378 -2.37 10.42 25.44
N ILE A 379 -3.19 9.82 26.31
CA ILE A 379 -3.82 10.54 27.43
C ILE A 379 -2.78 11.12 28.39
N VAL A 380 -1.75 10.35 28.74
CA VAL A 380 -0.68 10.83 29.63
C VAL A 380 0.11 11.97 28.98
N ILE A 381 0.48 11.84 27.71
CA ILE A 381 1.22 12.88 26.98
C ILE A 381 0.37 14.16 26.86
N LEU A 382 -0.87 14.03 26.39
CA LEU A 382 -1.76 15.18 26.21
C LEU A 382 -2.16 15.81 27.53
N GLY A 383 -2.44 15.01 28.55
CA GLY A 383 -2.73 15.47 29.90
C GLY A 383 -1.55 16.24 30.49
N THR A 384 -0.32 15.77 30.27
CA THR A 384 0.90 16.46 30.72
C THR A 384 1.09 17.78 29.97
N ILE A 385 0.91 17.79 28.65
CA ILE A 385 1.06 19.01 27.83
C ILE A 385 -0.01 20.05 28.20
N ILE A 386 -1.29 19.66 28.17
CA ILE A 386 -2.41 20.57 28.44
C ILE A 386 -2.40 20.99 29.91
N GLY A 387 -2.20 20.05 30.84
CA GLY A 387 -2.09 20.35 32.26
C GLY A 387 -0.93 21.29 32.57
N GLY A 388 0.23 21.08 31.95
CA GLY A 388 1.38 21.98 32.06
C GLY A 388 1.06 23.39 31.58
N ILE A 389 0.37 23.54 30.44
CA ILE A 389 -0.06 24.84 29.93
C ILE A 389 -1.05 25.51 30.88
N VAL A 390 -2.07 24.78 31.36
CA VAL A 390 -3.07 25.32 32.29
C VAL A 390 -2.42 25.78 33.59
N VAL A 391 -1.57 24.95 34.21
CA VAL A 391 -0.83 25.34 35.42
C VAL A 391 0.01 26.59 35.17
N ALA A 392 0.75 26.64 34.05
CA ALA A 392 1.55 27.80 33.70
C ALA A 392 0.71 29.07 33.51
N MET A 393 -0.53 28.96 33.02
CA MET A 393 -1.43 30.10 32.84
C MET A 393 -2.12 30.57 34.13
N TYR A 394 -2.44 29.65 35.05
CA TYR A 394 -3.15 29.97 36.29
C TYR A 394 -2.24 30.36 37.45
N LEU A 395 -0.99 29.89 37.48
CA LEU A 395 -0.04 30.20 38.56
C LEU A 395 0.21 31.71 38.79
N PRO A 396 0.29 32.55 37.74
CA PRO A 396 0.36 34.00 37.93
C PRO A 396 -0.89 34.61 38.60
N ILE A 397 -2.09 34.07 38.33
CA ILE A 397 -3.35 34.54 38.95
C ILE A 397 -3.28 34.36 40.46
N PHE A 398 -2.84 33.18 40.92
CA PHE A 398 -2.72 32.90 42.35
C PHE A 398 -1.69 33.77 43.05
N LYS A 399 -0.57 34.10 42.38
CA LYS A 399 0.44 35.00 42.96
C LYS A 399 -0.03 36.44 43.04
N LEU A 400 -0.76 36.95 42.05
CA LEU A 400 -1.34 38.29 42.13
C LEU A 400 -2.35 38.42 43.28
N GLY A 401 -3.14 37.37 43.54
CA GLY A 401 -4.06 37.32 44.69
C GLY A 401 -3.39 37.29 46.07
N GLN A 402 -2.07 37.05 46.16
CA GLN A 402 -1.30 37.11 47.41
C GLN A 402 -0.61 38.46 47.65
N VAL A 403 -0.59 39.34 46.65
CA VAL A 403 0.08 40.67 46.71
C VAL A 403 -0.91 41.80 47.02
N VAL A 404 -2.20 41.48 47.19
CA VAL A 404 -3.26 42.42 47.61
C VAL A 404 -3.69 42.14 49.04
#